data_AF-A0A812J8Q8-F1
#
_entry.id   AF-A0A812J8Q8-F1
#
_cell.length_a   1.000
_cell.length_b   1.000
_cell.length_c   1.000
_cell.angle_alpha   90.00
_cell.angle_beta   90.00
_cell.angle_gamma   90.00
#
_symmetry.space_group_name_H-M   'P 1'
#
loop_
_entity.id
_entity.type
_entity.pdbx_description
1 polymer ?
#
loop_
_entity_poly.entity_id
_entity_poly.type
_entity_poly.pdbx_seq_one_letter_code
_entity_poly.pdbx_strand_id
1 'polypeptide(L)'
;MFWIYGCMEKFKVAENGHHTMHTFFTILAWSFLWLSRGQWPDADWNGKKYPKGSPEQKKALKPLAGGFYCLLFCLIGDLDYFAGVLNLPHFSSATNPCPLCRATGSGENTWANFNSDAPWRSTVWTPSAWRAWGGRSKSPLFRLPGTSCHTVSLDYLHTKYLGTDQWLFGSILWLLTHVILSASPLNNLKDIWRRIERYYKQSKTPASRRYRSLGKLSMFVRKTGYPKLRGKGYELKNFGRALLHVWEQCMKPHIQTHQQILLMLQMNVKMEDLLSEHKTLWVLPEAAAREFRESARAMLLVYNAVARHFAEEGLQLFDITSKFHLLQHITDYADCVSPRLVWCFSGEDLMRHMQHLAQSCSRGVKPVTVVNKMARKYRLAMHLQLTKP
;
A
#
# COMPACT_ATOMS: atom_id res chain seq x y z
N MET A 1 4.07 10.58 26.29
CA MET A 1 4.46 11.83 25.59
C MET A 1 4.66 11.48 24.12
N PHE A 2 3.84 12.04 23.22
CA PHE A 2 3.96 11.79 21.78
C PHE A 2 4.79 12.90 21.14
N TRP A 3 5.87 12.51 20.48
CA TRP A 3 6.71 13.42 19.72
C TRP A 3 6.28 13.35 18.26
N ILE A 4 5.83 14.47 17.71
CA ILE A 4 5.40 14.56 16.32
C ILE A 4 6.45 15.34 15.58
N TYR A 5 7.09 14.67 14.63
CA TYR A 5 8.04 15.27 13.72
C TYR A 5 7.54 15.00 12.31
N GLY A 6 7.34 16.05 11.52
CA GLY A 6 6.72 15.92 10.21
C GLY A 6 7.15 17.04 9.27
N CYS A 7 7.29 16.70 8.00
CA CYS A 7 7.51 17.65 6.92
C CYS A 7 6.25 17.71 6.05
N MET A 8 5.75 18.92 5.80
CA MET A 8 4.58 19.13 4.97
C MET A 8 5.03 19.44 3.55
N GLU A 9 4.61 18.62 2.59
CA GLU A 9 5.07 18.72 1.21
C GLU A 9 4.83 20.10 0.58
N LYS A 10 3.71 20.75 0.94
CA LYS A 10 3.34 22.09 0.45
C LYS A 10 4.29 23.21 0.91
N PHE A 11 5.18 22.94 1.86
CA PHE A 11 6.12 23.91 2.41
C PHE A 11 7.59 23.49 2.20
N LYS A 12 7.85 22.51 1.32
CA LYS A 12 9.23 22.08 1.00
C LYS A 12 9.85 22.99 -0.07
N VAL A 13 11.14 23.29 0.09
CA VAL A 13 11.99 23.90 -0.94
C VAL A 13 12.86 22.81 -1.58
N ALA A 14 12.99 22.87 -2.90
CA ALA A 14 13.79 21.96 -3.71
C ALA A 14 14.64 22.74 -4.75
N GLU A 15 15.23 23.86 -4.33
CA GLU A 15 16.06 24.72 -5.18
C GLU A 15 17.50 24.84 -4.64
N ASN A 16 18.47 25.01 -5.55
CA ASN A 16 19.86 25.46 -5.32
C ASN A 16 20.44 25.19 -3.92
N GLY A 17 20.88 23.94 -3.68
CA GLY A 17 21.57 23.56 -2.44
C GLY A 17 20.66 23.41 -1.20
N HIS A 18 19.39 23.80 -1.27
CA HIS A 18 18.42 23.73 -0.18
C HIS A 18 17.32 22.72 -0.49
N HIS A 19 17.55 21.46 -0.12
CA HIS A 19 16.59 20.38 -0.31
C HIS A 19 15.96 19.97 1.02
N THR A 20 14.78 20.53 1.32
CA THR A 20 14.11 20.41 2.64
C THR A 20 13.94 18.95 3.06
N MET A 21 13.47 18.08 2.15
CA MET A 21 13.28 16.66 2.43
C MET A 21 14.59 15.92 2.67
N HIS A 22 15.68 16.34 2.04
CA HIS A 22 16.99 15.71 2.22
C HIS A 22 17.53 16.06 3.61
N THR A 23 17.52 17.34 3.97
CA THR A 23 17.90 17.80 5.31
C THR A 23 17.04 17.14 6.39
N PHE A 24 15.72 17.07 6.17
CA PHE A 24 14.78 16.40 7.08
C PHE A 24 15.14 14.92 7.29
N PHE A 25 15.35 14.16 6.21
CA PHE A 25 15.75 12.75 6.33
C PHE A 25 17.16 12.57 6.88
N THR A 26 18.09 13.49 6.65
CA THR A 26 19.43 13.45 7.24
C THR A 26 19.36 13.61 8.77
N ILE A 27 18.57 14.58 9.26
CA ILE A 27 18.34 14.78 10.70
C ILE A 27 17.59 13.59 11.31
N LEU A 28 16.60 13.05 10.59
CA LEU A 28 15.84 11.89 11.05
C LEU A 28 16.73 10.63 11.12
N ALA A 29 17.57 10.40 10.12
CA ALA A 29 18.55 9.31 10.12
C ALA A 29 19.57 9.47 11.25
N TRP A 30 20.09 10.67 11.50
CA TRP A 30 20.94 10.93 12.67
C TRP A 30 20.20 10.58 13.98
N SER A 31 18.94 10.99 14.11
CA SER A 31 18.14 10.71 15.31
C SER A 31 17.91 9.20 15.50
N PHE A 32 17.56 8.48 14.43
CA PHE A 32 17.35 7.03 14.44
C PHE A 32 18.63 6.24 14.71
N LEU A 33 19.79 6.73 14.27
CA LEU A 33 21.08 6.12 14.59
C LEU A 33 21.39 6.17 16.09
N TRP A 34 21.10 7.29 16.75
CA TRP A 34 21.32 7.41 18.19
C TRP A 34 20.27 6.65 19.01
N LEU A 35 19.02 6.62 18.54
CA LEU A 35 17.98 5.77 19.12
C LEU A 35 18.35 4.28 19.02
N SER A 36 18.96 3.81 17.92
CA SER A 36 19.37 2.41 17.79
C SER A 36 20.56 2.04 18.67
N ARG A 37 21.34 3.03 19.11
CA ARG A 37 22.41 2.86 20.10
C ARG A 37 21.90 2.90 21.55
N GLY A 38 20.66 3.35 21.78
CA GLY A 38 20.13 3.55 23.14
C GLY A 38 20.90 4.61 23.93
N GLN A 39 21.52 5.59 23.25
CA GLN A 39 22.40 6.58 23.85
C GLN A 39 22.04 8.00 23.40
N TRP A 40 22.26 8.97 24.28
CA TRP A 40 22.20 10.38 23.88
C TRP A 40 23.34 10.70 22.90
N PRO A 41 23.07 11.47 21.84
CA PRO A 41 24.10 11.92 20.91
C PRO A 41 25.25 12.63 21.62
N ASP A 42 26.46 12.48 21.10
CA ASP A 42 27.64 13.20 21.59
C ASP A 42 28.06 14.38 20.70
N ALA A 43 27.38 14.53 19.57
CA ALA A 43 27.49 15.62 18.62
C ALA A 43 26.13 15.85 17.97
N ASP A 44 25.89 17.07 17.47
CA ASP A 44 24.70 17.39 16.70
C ASP A 44 24.65 16.66 15.35
N TRP A 45 23.57 16.87 14.59
CA TRP A 45 23.36 16.24 13.28
C TRP A 45 24.36 16.69 12.20
N ASN A 46 25.10 17.78 12.43
CA ASN A 46 26.21 18.24 11.60
C ASN A 46 27.56 17.69 12.05
N GLY A 47 27.60 16.84 13.08
CA GLY A 47 28.84 16.31 13.65
C GLY A 47 29.59 17.28 14.57
N LYS A 48 28.98 18.42 14.93
CA LYS A 48 29.61 19.38 15.85
C LYS A 48 29.40 18.94 17.29
N LYS A 49 30.49 18.85 18.05
CA LYS A 49 30.44 18.56 19.49
C LYS A 49 29.68 19.65 20.25
N TYR A 50 28.92 19.24 21.25
CA TYR A 50 28.19 20.17 22.10
C TYR A 50 29.14 21.05 22.93
N PRO A 51 28.80 22.33 23.17
CA PRO A 51 29.62 23.22 23.99
C PRO A 51 29.85 22.66 25.40
N LYS A 52 31.05 22.86 25.93
CA LYS A 52 31.42 22.43 27.30
C LYS A 52 30.43 23.02 28.31
N GLY A 53 29.86 22.16 29.16
CA GLY A 53 28.90 22.55 30.20
C GLY A 53 27.43 22.63 29.75
N SER A 54 27.14 22.48 28.45
CA SER A 54 25.76 22.44 27.95
C SER A 54 24.97 21.24 28.49
N PRO A 55 23.63 21.35 28.62
CA PRO A 55 22.78 20.22 29.02
C PRO A 55 22.95 18.99 28.12
N GLU A 56 23.16 19.18 26.82
CA GLU A 56 23.39 18.13 25.84
C GLU A 56 24.74 17.44 26.08
N GLN A 57 25.82 18.20 26.29
CA GLN A 57 27.13 17.64 26.62
C GLN A 57 27.12 16.84 27.93
N LYS A 58 26.34 17.27 28.93
CA LYS A 58 26.15 16.53 30.19
C LYS A 58 25.42 15.21 30.00
N LYS A 59 24.63 15.05 28.94
CA LYS A 59 23.87 13.83 28.62
C LYS A 59 24.60 12.93 27.62
N ALA A 60 25.51 13.48 26.81
CA ALA A 60 26.23 12.76 25.77
C ALA A 60 26.71 11.36 26.20
N LEU A 61 26.45 10.36 25.34
CA LEU A 61 26.77 8.93 25.53
C LEU A 61 26.12 8.25 26.74
N LYS A 62 25.34 8.97 27.56
CA LYS A 62 24.57 8.36 28.63
C LYS A 62 23.39 7.57 28.04
N PRO A 63 22.88 6.57 28.78
CA PRO A 63 21.69 5.83 28.37
C PRO A 63 20.52 6.77 28.05
N LEU A 64 20.01 6.66 26.83
CA LEU A 64 18.76 7.28 26.42
C LEU A 64 17.62 6.35 26.82
N ALA A 65 16.50 6.92 27.27
CA ALA A 65 15.30 6.15 27.64
C ALA A 65 15.60 4.95 28.59
N GLY A 66 16.47 5.12 29.58
CA GLY A 66 16.80 4.04 30.52
C GLY A 66 17.57 2.86 29.91
N GLY A 67 18.20 3.03 28.74
CA GLY A 67 18.96 1.98 28.05
C GLY A 67 18.18 1.22 26.99
N PHE A 68 16.88 1.52 26.81
CA PHE A 68 16.13 1.00 25.66
C PHE A 68 16.65 1.61 24.35
N TYR A 69 16.53 0.84 23.26
CA TYR A 69 16.89 1.26 21.91
C TYR A 69 15.73 1.00 20.94
N CYS A 70 15.73 1.70 19.81
CA CYS A 70 14.73 1.53 18.76
C CYS A 70 15.41 1.28 17.41
N LEU A 71 14.81 0.42 16.58
CA LEU A 71 15.24 0.20 15.21
C LEU A 71 14.18 0.71 14.24
N LEU A 72 14.63 1.28 13.12
CA LEU A 72 13.74 1.59 12.00
C LEU A 72 13.29 0.27 11.37
N PHE A 73 12.11 -0.19 11.76
CA PHE A 73 11.54 -1.47 11.33
C PHE A 73 10.96 -1.39 9.92
N CYS A 74 10.16 -0.35 9.62
CA CYS A 74 9.49 -0.22 8.34
C CYS A 74 9.34 1.25 7.89
N LEU A 75 9.35 1.43 6.57
CA LEU A 75 8.94 2.63 5.86
C LEU A 75 7.64 2.31 5.13
N ILE A 76 6.58 3.02 5.51
CA ILE A 76 5.22 2.83 5.02
C ILE A 76 4.83 4.02 4.15
N GLY A 77 4.25 3.76 2.99
CA GLY A 77 3.77 4.78 2.07
C GLY A 77 3.16 4.15 0.82
N ASP A 78 2.52 4.96 -0.01
CA ASP A 78 2.09 4.53 -1.34
C ASP A 78 3.30 4.44 -2.31
N LEU A 79 3.04 3.92 -3.51
CA LEU A 79 4.10 3.71 -4.51
C LEU A 79 4.64 5.04 -5.08
N ASP A 80 3.84 6.11 -5.07
CA ASP A 80 4.25 7.43 -5.52
C ASP A 80 5.22 8.08 -4.51
N TYR A 81 4.97 7.94 -3.21
CA TYR A 81 5.88 8.32 -2.14
C TYR A 81 7.20 7.55 -2.24
N PHE A 82 7.15 6.24 -2.46
CA PHE A 82 8.35 5.44 -2.64
C PHE A 82 9.21 5.92 -3.81
N ALA A 83 8.60 6.16 -4.97
CA ALA A 83 9.33 6.65 -6.13
C ALA A 83 9.83 8.09 -5.95
N GLY A 84 8.92 9.02 -5.67
CA GLY A 84 9.20 10.46 -5.68
C GLY A 84 9.92 10.99 -4.45
N VAL A 85 9.76 10.36 -3.28
CA VAL A 85 10.34 10.84 -2.01
C VAL A 85 11.50 9.95 -1.55
N LEU A 86 11.33 8.63 -1.61
CA LEU A 86 12.38 7.70 -1.23
C LEU A 86 13.35 7.38 -2.37
N ASN A 87 13.16 7.89 -3.59
CA ASN A 87 14.02 7.59 -4.74
C ASN A 87 14.15 6.08 -4.99
N LEU A 88 13.05 5.35 -4.83
CA LEU A 88 12.94 3.93 -5.19
C LEU A 88 12.49 3.78 -6.65
N PRO A 89 12.61 2.58 -7.24
CA PRO A 89 12.15 2.35 -8.60
C PRO A 89 10.68 2.72 -8.80
N HIS A 90 10.36 3.33 -9.95
CA HIS A 90 9.00 3.77 -10.25
C HIS A 90 8.16 2.59 -10.75
N PHE A 91 7.04 2.30 -10.08
CA PHE A 91 6.22 1.11 -10.35
C PHE A 91 5.67 1.01 -11.78
N SER A 92 5.52 2.11 -12.51
CA SER A 92 5.11 2.10 -13.92
C SER A 92 6.26 1.94 -14.92
N SER A 93 7.51 1.86 -14.47
CA SER A 93 8.68 1.69 -15.34
C SER A 93 8.77 0.27 -15.88
N ALA A 94 9.04 0.12 -17.18
CA ALA A 94 9.22 -1.19 -17.80
C ALA A 94 10.58 -1.85 -17.48
N THR A 95 11.60 -1.11 -17.07
CA THR A 95 12.96 -1.65 -16.91
C THR A 95 13.32 -1.99 -15.46
N ASN A 96 12.72 -1.30 -14.50
CA ASN A 96 12.95 -1.54 -13.07
C ASN A 96 11.77 -0.96 -12.28
N PRO A 97 10.70 -1.73 -12.05
CA PRO A 97 9.49 -1.27 -11.38
C PRO A 97 9.41 -1.66 -9.91
N CYS A 98 10.24 -2.60 -9.47
CA CYS A 98 10.12 -3.21 -8.15
C CYS A 98 11.28 -2.79 -7.25
N PRO A 99 11.02 -2.31 -6.02
CA PRO A 99 12.08 -2.01 -5.07
C PRO A 99 12.72 -3.28 -4.46
N LEU A 100 12.09 -4.46 -4.61
CA LEU A 100 12.45 -5.70 -3.91
C LEU A 100 13.14 -6.75 -4.79
N CYS A 101 13.13 -6.59 -6.12
CA CYS A 101 13.82 -7.50 -7.05
C CYS A 101 14.23 -6.75 -8.33
N ARG A 102 14.68 -7.48 -9.36
CA ARG A 102 15.04 -6.94 -10.68
C ARG A 102 14.05 -7.35 -11.78
N ALA A 103 12.77 -7.49 -11.43
CA ALA A 103 11.73 -7.75 -12.42
C ALA A 103 11.65 -6.63 -13.46
N THR A 104 11.17 -6.97 -14.65
CA THR A 104 10.98 -6.07 -15.80
C THR A 104 9.54 -6.13 -16.29
N GLY A 105 9.13 -5.25 -17.19
CA GLY A 105 7.81 -5.30 -17.83
C GLY A 105 7.69 -6.44 -18.85
N SER A 106 8.81 -6.81 -19.49
CA SER A 106 8.89 -7.83 -20.53
C SER A 106 10.17 -8.66 -20.44
N GLY A 107 10.28 -9.73 -21.22
CA GLY A 107 11.42 -10.63 -21.23
C GLY A 107 11.38 -11.68 -20.11
N GLU A 108 12.52 -12.33 -19.87
CA GLU A 108 12.64 -13.47 -18.95
C GLU A 108 12.23 -13.12 -17.50
N ASN A 109 12.60 -11.93 -17.03
CA ASN A 109 12.29 -11.43 -15.69
C ASN A 109 10.96 -10.65 -15.63
N THR A 110 10.03 -10.89 -16.56
CA THR A 110 8.76 -10.15 -16.58
C THR A 110 7.98 -10.28 -15.27
N TRP A 111 7.46 -9.16 -14.77
CA TRP A 111 6.57 -9.09 -13.61
C TRP A 111 5.28 -9.89 -13.81
N ALA A 112 4.95 -10.24 -15.05
CA ALA A 112 3.73 -10.95 -15.39
C ALA A 112 3.88 -12.47 -15.23
N ASN A 113 5.08 -12.99 -14.92
CA ASN A 113 5.27 -14.41 -14.68
C ASN A 113 5.01 -14.73 -13.20
N PHE A 114 3.90 -15.38 -12.89
CA PHE A 114 3.47 -15.67 -11.51
C PHE A 114 3.82 -17.08 -11.03
N ASN A 115 4.48 -17.89 -11.87
CA ASN A 115 4.85 -19.26 -11.53
C ASN A 115 5.83 -19.32 -10.34
N SER A 116 5.89 -20.48 -9.69
CA SER A 116 6.82 -20.73 -8.57
C SER A 116 8.29 -20.69 -9.00
N ASP A 117 8.56 -20.99 -10.26
CA ASP A 117 9.88 -21.00 -10.91
C ASP A 117 10.15 -19.73 -11.73
N ALA A 118 9.32 -18.68 -11.58
CA ALA A 118 9.48 -17.45 -12.35
C ALA A 118 10.90 -16.85 -12.16
N PRO A 119 11.65 -16.54 -13.24
CA PRO A 119 13.07 -16.16 -13.17
C PRO A 119 13.36 -14.97 -12.24
N TRP A 120 12.47 -13.98 -12.20
CA TRP A 120 12.64 -12.79 -11.36
C TRP A 120 12.71 -13.12 -9.86
N ARG A 121 12.20 -14.27 -9.41
CA ARG A 121 12.30 -14.71 -8.00
C ARG A 121 13.74 -14.90 -7.57
N SER A 122 14.61 -15.35 -8.48
CA SER A 122 16.06 -15.46 -8.25
C SER A 122 16.77 -14.09 -8.15
N THR A 123 16.11 -13.03 -8.61
CA THR A 123 16.64 -11.65 -8.61
C THR A 123 16.21 -10.84 -7.38
N VAL A 124 15.48 -11.45 -6.44
CA VAL A 124 15.08 -10.82 -5.19
C VAL A 124 16.33 -10.40 -4.42
N TRP A 125 16.31 -9.16 -3.96
CA TRP A 125 17.47 -8.57 -3.32
C TRP A 125 17.75 -9.19 -1.94
N THR A 126 18.98 -9.64 -1.72
CA THR A 126 19.49 -9.79 -0.37
C THR A 126 19.85 -8.42 0.20
N PRO A 127 19.84 -8.23 1.54
CA PRO A 127 20.23 -6.95 2.14
C PRO A 127 21.63 -6.46 1.72
N SER A 128 22.59 -7.37 1.60
CA SER A 128 23.96 -7.06 1.18
C SER A 128 24.03 -6.68 -0.31
N ALA A 129 23.39 -7.46 -1.20
CA ALA A 129 23.37 -7.17 -2.63
C ALA A 129 22.68 -5.83 -2.93
N TRP A 130 21.56 -5.53 -2.25
CA TRP A 130 20.89 -4.25 -2.41
C TRP A 130 21.75 -3.08 -1.93
N ARG A 131 22.46 -3.23 -0.80
CA ARG A 131 23.39 -2.21 -0.30
C ARG A 131 24.61 -2.02 -1.19
N ALA A 132 25.04 -3.05 -1.91
CA ALA A 132 26.12 -2.95 -2.89
C ALA A 132 25.66 -2.36 -4.23
N TRP A 133 24.37 -2.44 -4.55
CA TRP A 133 23.83 -1.98 -5.83
C TRP A 133 23.95 -0.45 -5.99
N GLY A 134 24.63 -0.01 -7.05
CA GLY A 134 24.85 1.41 -7.32
C GLY A 134 23.57 2.20 -7.67
N GLY A 135 22.53 1.52 -8.14
CA GLY A 135 21.23 2.10 -8.47
C GLY A 135 20.24 2.18 -7.31
N ARG A 136 20.64 1.82 -6.09
CA ARG A 136 19.77 1.85 -4.90
C ARG A 136 19.35 3.26 -4.53
N SER A 137 18.33 3.37 -3.69
CA SER A 137 17.88 4.64 -3.14
C SER A 137 19.01 5.42 -2.47
N LYS A 138 19.07 6.72 -2.78
CA LYS A 138 19.99 7.69 -2.16
C LYS A 138 19.44 8.35 -0.90
N SER A 139 18.24 7.96 -0.43
CA SER A 139 17.64 8.53 0.77
C SER A 139 18.54 8.30 1.99
N PRO A 140 18.77 9.33 2.84
CA PRO A 140 19.58 9.20 4.07
C PRO A 140 19.09 8.08 5.01
N LEU A 141 17.80 7.75 4.97
CA LEU A 141 17.21 6.70 5.80
C LEU A 141 17.81 5.31 5.54
N PHE A 142 18.29 5.05 4.32
CA PHE A 142 18.92 3.77 3.96
C PHE A 142 20.42 3.70 4.29
N ARG A 143 20.97 4.73 4.95
CA ARG A 143 22.33 4.70 5.52
C ARG A 143 22.35 4.11 6.93
N LEU A 144 21.18 3.93 7.53
CA LEU A 144 21.04 3.41 8.88
C LEU A 144 21.45 1.93 8.94
N PRO A 145 22.13 1.51 10.02
CA PRO A 145 22.39 0.09 10.26
C PRO A 145 21.11 -0.74 10.21
N GLY A 146 21.18 -1.91 9.55
CA GLY A 146 20.03 -2.81 9.42
C GLY A 146 19.04 -2.46 8.30
N THR A 147 19.14 -1.27 7.69
CA THR A 147 18.21 -0.90 6.60
C THR A 147 18.60 -1.50 5.24
N SER A 148 17.57 -1.81 4.44
CA SER A 148 17.70 -2.34 3.06
C SER A 148 16.38 -2.14 2.28
N CYS A 149 16.26 -2.75 1.11
CA CYS A 149 14.98 -2.85 0.39
C CYS A 149 13.85 -3.41 1.26
N HIS A 150 14.15 -4.34 2.17
CA HIS A 150 13.16 -4.97 3.06
C HIS A 150 12.65 -4.06 4.17
N THR A 151 13.29 -2.90 4.38
CA THR A 151 12.75 -1.85 5.24
C THR A 151 11.56 -1.15 4.56
N VAL A 152 11.38 -1.29 3.25
CA VAL A 152 10.24 -0.74 2.52
C VAL A 152 9.08 -1.72 2.58
N SER A 153 7.98 -1.33 3.22
CA SER A 153 6.77 -2.15 3.29
C SER A 153 5.82 -1.76 2.17
N LEU A 154 5.70 -2.63 1.17
CA LEU A 154 4.75 -2.45 0.08
C LEU A 154 3.31 -2.37 0.62
N ASP A 155 2.58 -1.34 0.21
CA ASP A 155 1.25 -1.09 0.74
C ASP A 155 0.18 -1.97 0.10
N TYR A 156 -0.52 -2.75 0.92
CA TYR A 156 -1.64 -3.60 0.50
C TYR A 156 -2.84 -2.79 0.02
N LEU A 157 -3.09 -1.58 0.54
CA LEU A 157 -4.22 -0.75 0.09
C LEU A 157 -4.06 -0.34 -1.38
N HIS A 158 -2.91 0.23 -1.75
CA HIS A 158 -2.67 0.69 -3.12
C HIS A 158 -2.32 -0.44 -4.10
N THR A 159 -1.87 -1.58 -3.59
CA THR A 159 -1.47 -2.72 -4.41
C THR A 159 -2.62 -3.70 -4.65
N LYS A 160 -3.35 -4.08 -3.59
CA LYS A 160 -4.52 -4.98 -3.68
C LYS A 160 -5.78 -4.20 -4.02
N TYR A 161 -6.30 -3.39 -3.10
CA TYR A 161 -7.64 -2.79 -3.28
C TYR A 161 -7.69 -1.77 -4.40
N LEU A 162 -6.78 -0.79 -4.43
CA LEU A 162 -6.71 0.25 -5.47
C LEU A 162 -5.77 -0.13 -6.63
N GLY A 163 -5.27 -1.37 -6.63
CA GLY A 163 -4.41 -1.93 -7.66
C GLY A 163 -5.12 -3.07 -8.35
N THR A 164 -4.90 -4.30 -7.90
CA THR A 164 -5.42 -5.52 -8.55
C THR A 164 -6.95 -5.61 -8.54
N ASP A 165 -7.61 -5.27 -7.44
CA ASP A 165 -9.07 -5.47 -7.28
C ASP A 165 -9.89 -4.54 -8.17
N GLN A 166 -9.42 -3.30 -8.40
CA GLN A 166 -10.10 -2.38 -9.33
C GLN A 166 -10.16 -2.93 -10.74
N TRP A 167 -9.07 -3.53 -11.22
CA TRP A 167 -9.03 -4.17 -12.53
C TRP A 167 -9.90 -5.42 -12.54
N LEU A 168 -9.66 -6.35 -11.62
CA LEU A 168 -10.41 -7.60 -11.49
C LEU A 168 -11.92 -7.38 -11.44
N PHE A 169 -12.39 -6.56 -10.51
CA PHE A 169 -13.83 -6.33 -10.33
C PHE A 169 -14.42 -5.53 -11.50
N GLY A 170 -13.64 -4.64 -12.11
CA GLY A 170 -14.07 -3.91 -13.31
C GLY A 170 -14.35 -4.84 -14.49
N SER A 171 -13.44 -5.78 -14.76
CA SER A 171 -13.55 -6.75 -15.85
C SER A 171 -14.72 -7.71 -15.63
N ILE A 172 -14.89 -8.20 -14.40
CA ILE A 172 -15.99 -9.10 -14.03
C ILE A 172 -17.34 -8.41 -14.18
N LEU A 173 -17.47 -7.16 -13.71
CA LEU A 173 -18.70 -6.38 -13.89
C LEU A 173 -18.98 -6.16 -15.37
N TRP A 174 -17.96 -5.90 -16.19
CA TRP A 174 -18.12 -5.75 -17.63
C TRP A 174 -18.67 -7.02 -18.27
N LEU A 175 -18.12 -8.19 -17.94
CA LEU A 175 -18.59 -9.49 -18.44
C LEU A 175 -20.04 -9.75 -18.03
N LEU A 176 -20.37 -9.52 -16.76
CA LEU A 176 -21.73 -9.68 -16.26
C LEU A 176 -22.72 -8.79 -17.02
N THR A 177 -22.35 -7.53 -17.30
CA THR A 177 -23.28 -6.60 -17.95
C THR A 177 -23.36 -6.71 -19.46
N HIS A 178 -22.28 -7.10 -20.16
CA HIS A 178 -22.23 -7.08 -21.64
C HIS A 178 -22.28 -8.46 -22.30
N VAL A 179 -21.94 -9.53 -21.58
CA VAL A 179 -21.75 -10.86 -22.18
C VAL A 179 -22.67 -11.91 -21.53
N ILE A 180 -22.73 -11.93 -20.20
CA ILE A 180 -23.34 -13.05 -19.47
C ILE A 180 -24.85 -12.87 -19.31
N LEU A 181 -25.29 -11.70 -18.87
CA LEU A 181 -26.71 -11.42 -18.66
C LEU A 181 -27.37 -10.89 -19.94
N SER A 182 -28.62 -11.28 -20.17
CA SER A 182 -29.31 -11.09 -21.46
C SER A 182 -29.97 -9.73 -21.66
N ALA A 183 -30.17 -8.93 -20.61
CA ALA A 183 -30.80 -7.61 -20.76
C ALA A 183 -29.78 -6.57 -21.28
N SER A 184 -30.23 -5.33 -21.46
CA SER A 184 -29.30 -4.23 -21.81
C SER A 184 -28.27 -4.02 -20.67
N PRO A 185 -27.03 -3.57 -20.96
CA PRO A 185 -25.98 -3.46 -19.96
C PRO A 185 -26.37 -2.64 -18.72
N LEU A 186 -27.15 -1.57 -18.89
CA LEU A 186 -27.64 -0.76 -17.77
C LEU A 186 -28.69 -1.49 -16.93
N ASN A 187 -29.57 -2.29 -17.55
CA ASN A 187 -30.55 -3.09 -16.82
C ASN A 187 -29.89 -4.27 -16.10
N ASN A 188 -28.90 -4.90 -16.72
CA ASN A 188 -28.03 -5.90 -16.07
C ASN A 188 -27.33 -5.30 -14.84
N LEU A 189 -26.78 -4.08 -14.96
CA LEU A 189 -26.16 -3.39 -13.83
C LEU A 189 -27.13 -3.15 -12.66
N LYS A 190 -28.38 -2.75 -12.96
CA LYS A 190 -29.42 -2.57 -11.93
C LYS A 190 -29.74 -3.89 -11.22
N ASP A 191 -29.81 -5.01 -11.96
CA ASP A 191 -30.03 -6.33 -11.36
C ASP A 191 -28.85 -6.77 -10.48
N ILE A 192 -27.62 -6.63 -10.98
CA ILE A 192 -26.39 -6.90 -10.23
C ILE A 192 -26.36 -6.08 -8.94
N TRP A 193 -26.66 -4.79 -9.01
CA TRP A 193 -26.67 -3.92 -7.83
C TRP A 193 -27.72 -4.35 -6.81
N ARG A 194 -28.92 -4.74 -7.25
CA ARG A 194 -29.98 -5.27 -6.38
C ARG A 194 -29.52 -6.54 -5.64
N ARG A 195 -28.81 -7.44 -6.33
CA ARG A 195 -28.24 -8.66 -5.73
C ARG A 195 -27.16 -8.33 -4.70
N ILE A 196 -26.28 -7.37 -4.99
CA ILE A 196 -25.25 -6.88 -4.05
C ILE A 196 -25.91 -6.26 -2.80
N GLU A 197 -26.93 -5.43 -2.96
CA GLU A 197 -27.66 -4.85 -1.82
C GLU A 197 -28.34 -5.92 -0.96
N ARG A 198 -28.93 -6.94 -1.60
CA ARG A 198 -29.51 -8.09 -0.91
C ARG A 198 -28.44 -8.85 -0.11
N TYR A 199 -27.29 -9.12 -0.72
CA TYR A 199 -26.16 -9.76 -0.04
C TYR A 199 -25.71 -8.94 1.17
N TYR A 200 -25.54 -7.62 1.04
CA TYR A 200 -25.13 -6.77 2.16
C TYR A 200 -26.13 -6.76 3.31
N LYS A 201 -27.44 -6.84 3.02
CA LYS A 201 -28.49 -6.97 4.04
C LYS A 201 -28.40 -8.32 4.74
N GLN A 202 -28.31 -9.42 3.99
CA GLN A 202 -28.27 -10.78 4.53
C GLN A 202 -26.99 -11.04 5.36
N SER A 203 -25.85 -10.59 4.87
CA SER A 203 -24.54 -10.70 5.55
C SER A 203 -24.35 -9.70 6.70
N LYS A 204 -25.33 -8.82 6.97
CA LYS A 204 -25.26 -7.76 7.98
C LYS A 204 -24.00 -6.88 7.83
N THR A 205 -23.55 -6.66 6.60
CA THR A 205 -22.38 -5.81 6.32
C THR A 205 -22.68 -4.38 6.80
N PRO A 206 -21.86 -3.75 7.67
CA PRO A 206 -22.11 -2.40 8.15
C PRO A 206 -22.19 -1.38 7.01
N ALA A 207 -23.14 -0.45 7.05
CA ALA A 207 -23.33 0.54 5.97
C ALA A 207 -22.07 1.35 5.67
N SER A 208 -21.27 1.67 6.68
CA SER A 208 -19.99 2.37 6.55
C SER A 208 -18.91 1.59 5.78
N ARG A 209 -19.08 0.28 5.62
CA ARG A 209 -18.17 -0.62 4.90
C ARG A 209 -18.67 -1.03 3.53
N ARG A 210 -19.94 -0.75 3.21
CA ARG A 210 -20.52 -1.12 1.91
C ARG A 210 -19.94 -0.23 0.81
N TYR A 211 -19.85 -0.81 -0.38
CA TYR A 211 -19.75 -0.01 -1.59
C TYR A 211 -20.98 0.89 -1.70
N ARG A 212 -20.82 2.18 -2.03
CA ARG A 212 -21.91 3.16 -1.86
C ARG A 212 -23.01 3.07 -2.91
N SER A 213 -22.65 2.99 -4.18
CA SER A 213 -23.60 2.97 -5.28
C SER A 213 -22.92 2.47 -6.54
N LEU A 214 -23.59 1.59 -7.30
CA LEU A 214 -23.13 1.11 -8.60
C LEU A 214 -24.20 1.37 -9.67
N GLY A 215 -24.52 2.64 -9.89
CA GLY A 215 -25.65 3.04 -10.76
C GLY A 215 -25.28 3.40 -12.21
N LYS A 216 -24.00 3.48 -12.56
CA LYS A 216 -23.53 3.96 -13.86
C LYS A 216 -22.48 3.03 -14.46
N LEU A 217 -22.58 2.70 -15.74
CA LEU A 217 -21.58 1.90 -16.45
C LEU A 217 -20.19 2.56 -16.42
N SER A 218 -20.12 3.89 -16.45
CA SER A 218 -18.86 4.66 -16.37
C SER A 218 -18.07 4.49 -15.07
N MET A 219 -18.63 3.76 -14.09
CA MET A 219 -17.92 3.38 -12.88
C MET A 219 -16.87 2.29 -13.13
N PHE A 220 -17.02 1.48 -14.18
CA PHE A 220 -16.04 0.46 -14.56
C PHE A 220 -15.72 0.42 -16.05
N VAL A 221 -16.62 0.92 -16.92
CA VAL A 221 -16.37 1.11 -18.34
C VAL A 221 -15.58 2.40 -18.55
N ARG A 222 -14.42 2.31 -19.20
CA ARG A 222 -13.58 3.46 -19.55
C ARG A 222 -13.80 3.84 -21.02
N LYS A 223 -13.44 5.08 -21.37
CA LYS A 223 -13.41 5.53 -22.77
C LYS A 223 -12.37 4.77 -23.59
N THR A 224 -11.24 4.43 -22.97
CA THR A 224 -10.12 3.73 -23.57
C THR A 224 -9.50 2.74 -22.59
N GLY A 225 -8.99 1.63 -23.14
CA GLY A 225 -8.33 0.57 -22.39
C GLY A 225 -9.27 -0.29 -21.56
N TYR A 226 -8.67 -1.08 -20.66
CA TYR A 226 -9.34 -2.11 -19.88
C TYR A 226 -10.37 -1.58 -18.88
N PRO A 227 -11.48 -2.30 -18.62
CA PRO A 227 -12.41 -1.99 -17.54
C PRO A 227 -11.71 -1.85 -16.19
N LYS A 228 -12.09 -0.84 -15.41
CA LYS A 228 -11.51 -0.56 -14.08
C LYS A 228 -12.55 0.03 -13.16
N LEU A 229 -12.92 -0.72 -12.13
CA LEU A 229 -13.87 -0.27 -11.12
C LEU A 229 -13.28 0.90 -10.33
N ARG A 230 -13.95 2.05 -10.36
CA ARG A 230 -13.65 3.19 -9.48
C ARG A 230 -14.13 2.87 -8.07
N GLY A 231 -13.53 3.44 -7.04
CA GLY A 231 -13.99 3.23 -5.67
C GLY A 231 -12.91 3.55 -4.66
N LYS A 232 -13.31 3.75 -3.40
CA LYS A 232 -12.37 3.95 -2.29
C LYS A 232 -11.87 2.60 -1.81
N GLY A 233 -10.66 2.55 -1.26
CA GLY A 233 -10.04 1.29 -0.85
C GLY A 233 -10.87 0.51 0.17
N TYR A 234 -11.50 1.20 1.12
CA TYR A 234 -12.36 0.54 2.11
C TYR A 234 -13.66 -0.01 1.49
N GLU A 235 -14.14 0.57 0.39
CA GLU A 235 -15.32 0.07 -0.33
C GLU A 235 -14.95 -1.22 -1.06
N LEU A 236 -13.81 -1.23 -1.76
CA LEU A 236 -13.34 -2.39 -2.52
C LEU A 236 -12.96 -3.57 -1.63
N LYS A 237 -12.33 -3.30 -0.48
CA LYS A 237 -12.03 -4.31 0.53
C LYS A 237 -13.23 -5.19 0.90
N ASN A 238 -14.43 -4.61 0.98
CA ASN A 238 -15.64 -5.34 1.36
C ASN A 238 -16.50 -5.77 0.16
N PHE A 239 -16.08 -5.43 -1.06
CA PHE A 239 -16.86 -5.69 -2.28
C PHE A 239 -16.70 -7.12 -2.80
N GLY A 240 -15.51 -7.72 -2.65
CA GLY A 240 -15.17 -9.02 -3.23
C GLY A 240 -16.16 -10.13 -2.90
N ARG A 241 -16.57 -10.25 -1.63
CA ARG A 241 -17.56 -11.24 -1.18
C ARG A 241 -18.94 -11.06 -1.82
N ALA A 242 -19.38 -9.82 -1.99
CA ALA A 242 -20.65 -9.52 -2.64
C ALA A 242 -20.59 -9.83 -4.14
N LEU A 243 -19.47 -9.52 -4.80
CA LEU A 243 -19.28 -9.83 -6.21
C LEU A 243 -19.18 -11.35 -6.45
N LEU A 244 -18.49 -12.08 -5.57
CA LEU A 244 -18.45 -13.55 -5.58
C LEU A 244 -19.86 -14.15 -5.54
N HIS A 245 -20.69 -13.68 -4.60
CA HIS A 245 -22.07 -14.13 -4.49
C HIS A 245 -22.90 -13.87 -5.76
N VAL A 246 -22.71 -12.73 -6.42
CA VAL A 246 -23.38 -12.45 -7.70
C VAL A 246 -22.84 -13.35 -8.81
N TRP A 247 -21.52 -13.54 -8.87
CA TRP A 247 -20.89 -14.39 -9.88
C TRP A 247 -21.42 -15.82 -9.81
N GLU A 248 -21.50 -16.42 -8.62
CA GLU A 248 -22.04 -17.76 -8.40
C GLU A 248 -23.46 -17.93 -8.94
N GLN A 249 -24.28 -16.88 -8.90
CA GLN A 249 -25.67 -16.90 -9.39
C GLN A 249 -25.79 -16.74 -10.90
N CYS A 250 -24.78 -16.17 -11.56
CA CYS A 250 -24.85 -15.79 -12.97
C CYS A 250 -23.94 -16.62 -13.87
N MET A 251 -22.92 -17.26 -13.31
CA MET A 251 -21.92 -18.01 -14.06
C MET A 251 -22.50 -19.32 -14.62
N LYS A 252 -21.95 -19.79 -15.74
CA LYS A 252 -22.35 -21.04 -16.40
C LYS A 252 -21.32 -22.11 -16.06
N PRO A 253 -21.68 -23.17 -15.30
CA PRO A 253 -20.70 -24.11 -14.77
C PRO A 253 -19.89 -24.87 -15.83
N HIS A 254 -20.44 -25.06 -17.03
CA HIS A 254 -19.80 -25.77 -18.14
C HIS A 254 -18.78 -24.90 -18.90
N ILE A 255 -18.73 -23.59 -18.65
CA ILE A 255 -17.76 -22.69 -19.31
C ILE A 255 -16.49 -22.62 -18.46
N GLN A 256 -15.36 -23.08 -19.00
CA GLN A 256 -14.08 -23.11 -18.29
C GLN A 256 -13.65 -21.74 -17.78
N THR A 257 -13.72 -20.70 -18.62
CA THR A 257 -13.39 -19.32 -18.25
C THR A 257 -14.24 -18.82 -17.08
N HIS A 258 -15.50 -19.25 -16.99
CA HIS A 258 -16.37 -18.86 -15.88
C HIS A 258 -15.94 -19.50 -14.55
N GLN A 259 -15.53 -20.77 -14.59
CA GLN A 259 -14.98 -21.49 -13.45
C GLN A 259 -13.64 -20.89 -12.99
N GLN A 260 -12.79 -20.48 -13.94
CA GLN A 260 -11.57 -19.76 -13.64
C GLN A 260 -11.86 -18.45 -12.91
N ILE A 261 -12.82 -17.65 -13.36
CA ILE A 261 -13.21 -16.40 -12.68
C ILE A 261 -13.79 -16.68 -11.28
N LEU A 262 -14.56 -17.77 -11.13
CA LEU A 262 -15.07 -18.19 -9.82
C LEU A 262 -13.91 -18.49 -8.86
N LEU A 263 -12.95 -19.33 -9.26
CA LEU A 263 -11.75 -19.65 -8.47
C LEU A 263 -10.96 -18.38 -8.12
N MET A 264 -10.78 -17.48 -9.09
CA MET A 264 -10.09 -16.21 -8.90
C MET A 264 -10.77 -15.33 -7.83
N LEU A 265 -12.11 -15.23 -7.84
CA LEU A 265 -12.87 -14.51 -6.82
C LEU A 265 -12.79 -15.19 -5.44
N GLN A 266 -12.85 -16.52 -5.39
CA GLN A 266 -12.72 -17.29 -4.15
C GLN A 266 -11.35 -17.06 -3.50
N MET A 267 -10.27 -17.14 -4.28
CA MET A 267 -8.91 -16.88 -3.78
C MET A 267 -8.73 -15.41 -3.36
N ASN A 268 -9.34 -14.47 -4.08
CA ASN A 268 -9.35 -13.06 -3.70
C ASN A 268 -10.01 -12.83 -2.34
N VAL A 269 -11.17 -13.45 -2.11
CA VAL A 269 -11.91 -13.38 -0.85
C VAL A 269 -11.15 -14.09 0.28
N LYS A 270 -10.55 -15.25 0.00
CA LYS A 270 -9.79 -16.01 0.99
C LYS A 270 -8.63 -15.21 1.59
N MET A 271 -7.94 -14.40 0.80
CA MET A 271 -6.92 -13.47 1.29
C MET A 271 -7.49 -12.47 2.32
N GLU A 272 -8.68 -11.91 2.06
CA GLU A 272 -9.32 -10.97 2.99
C GLU A 272 -9.81 -11.64 4.27
N ASP A 273 -10.21 -12.90 4.18
CA ASP A 273 -10.66 -13.71 5.30
C ASP A 273 -9.50 -13.99 6.26
N LEU A 274 -8.35 -14.41 5.73
CA LEU A 274 -7.12 -14.63 6.50
C LEU A 274 -6.66 -13.34 7.22
N LEU A 275 -6.67 -12.20 6.53
CA LEU A 275 -6.34 -10.92 7.17
C LEU A 275 -7.38 -10.47 8.20
N SER A 276 -8.64 -10.90 8.07
CA SER A 276 -9.71 -10.57 9.01
C SER A 276 -9.66 -11.44 10.26
N GLU A 277 -9.34 -12.72 10.11
CA GLU A 277 -9.13 -13.70 11.18
C GLU A 277 -7.93 -13.31 12.05
N HIS A 278 -6.81 -12.95 11.44
CA HIS A 278 -5.56 -12.60 12.13
C HIS A 278 -5.37 -11.09 12.35
N LYS A 279 -6.46 -10.33 12.48
CA LYS A 279 -6.45 -8.85 12.46
C LYS A 279 -5.61 -8.17 13.56
N THR A 280 -5.34 -8.86 14.67
CA THR A 280 -4.60 -8.35 15.82
C THR A 280 -3.13 -8.78 15.83
N LEU A 281 -2.74 -9.68 14.94
CA LEU A 281 -1.39 -10.22 14.90
C LEU A 281 -0.48 -9.34 14.06
N TRP A 282 0.75 -9.17 14.53
CA TRP A 282 1.80 -8.40 13.86
C TRP A 282 2.41 -9.16 12.67
N VAL A 283 2.25 -10.49 12.63
CA VAL A 283 2.57 -11.41 11.52
C VAL A 283 1.47 -12.46 11.38
N LEU A 284 1.31 -13.01 10.17
CA LEU A 284 0.46 -14.19 10.00
C LEU A 284 1.17 -15.44 10.53
N PRO A 285 0.49 -16.33 11.28
CA PRO A 285 1.02 -17.64 11.63
C PRO A 285 1.44 -18.41 10.38
N GLU A 286 2.46 -19.26 10.47
CA GLU A 286 3.07 -19.94 9.32
C GLU A 286 2.05 -20.62 8.38
N ALA A 287 1.08 -21.34 8.94
CA ALA A 287 0.02 -21.99 8.17
C ALA A 287 -0.84 -20.97 7.41
N ALA A 288 -1.27 -19.90 8.07
CA ALA A 288 -2.07 -18.84 7.48
C ALA A 288 -1.26 -18.02 6.45
N ALA A 289 0.02 -17.77 6.70
CA ALA A 289 0.92 -17.08 5.77
C ALA A 289 1.11 -17.91 4.49
N ARG A 290 1.29 -19.23 4.61
CA ARG A 290 1.35 -20.14 3.47
C ARG A 290 0.06 -20.13 2.66
N GLU A 291 -1.09 -20.27 3.32
CA GLU A 291 -2.39 -20.23 2.65
C GLU A 291 -2.66 -18.87 1.98
N PHE A 292 -2.20 -17.77 2.59
CA PHE A 292 -2.27 -16.42 2.02
C PHE A 292 -1.45 -16.29 0.73
N ARG A 293 -0.20 -16.79 0.74
CA ARG A 293 0.69 -16.84 -0.44
C ARG A 293 0.12 -17.70 -1.56
N GLU A 294 -0.38 -18.88 -1.22
CA GLU A 294 -0.96 -19.81 -2.19
C GLU A 294 -2.23 -19.26 -2.81
N SER A 295 -3.10 -18.64 -2.01
CA SER A 295 -4.31 -17.95 -2.50
C SER A 295 -3.95 -16.83 -3.47
N ALA A 296 -2.99 -15.98 -3.13
CA ALA A 296 -2.52 -14.91 -4.01
C ALA A 296 -1.95 -15.47 -5.32
N ARG A 297 -1.08 -16.49 -5.24
CA ARG A 297 -0.48 -17.11 -6.42
C ARG A 297 -1.52 -17.77 -7.33
N ALA A 298 -2.44 -18.54 -6.76
CA ALA A 298 -3.52 -19.19 -7.50
C ALA A 298 -4.40 -18.14 -8.20
N MET A 299 -4.80 -17.08 -7.48
CA MET A 299 -5.55 -15.96 -8.07
C MET A 299 -4.83 -15.36 -9.27
N LEU A 300 -3.54 -15.08 -9.14
CA LEU A 300 -2.74 -14.40 -10.18
C LEU A 300 -2.44 -15.29 -11.39
N LEU A 301 -2.17 -16.59 -11.19
CA LEU A 301 -2.02 -17.56 -12.27
C LEU A 301 -3.30 -17.69 -13.08
N VAL A 302 -4.45 -17.77 -12.40
CA VAL A 302 -5.76 -17.84 -13.06
C VAL A 302 -6.08 -16.52 -13.76
N TYR A 303 -5.75 -15.38 -13.16
CA TYR A 303 -5.90 -14.07 -13.80
C TYR A 303 -5.12 -14.00 -15.12
N ASN A 304 -3.88 -14.49 -15.15
CA ASN A 304 -3.08 -14.57 -16.38
C ASN A 304 -3.74 -15.43 -17.46
N ALA A 305 -4.27 -16.60 -17.08
CA ALA A 305 -4.94 -17.49 -18.03
C ALA A 305 -6.18 -16.84 -18.63
N VAL A 306 -7.01 -16.21 -17.79
CA VAL A 306 -8.23 -15.48 -18.21
C VAL A 306 -7.87 -14.27 -19.07
N ALA A 307 -6.82 -13.52 -18.71
CA ALA A 307 -6.36 -12.39 -19.49
C ALA A 307 -5.89 -12.80 -20.88
N ARG A 308 -5.14 -13.91 -21.00
CA ARG A 308 -4.72 -14.46 -22.28
C ARG A 308 -5.91 -14.87 -23.14
N HIS A 309 -6.86 -15.62 -22.58
CA HIS A 309 -8.06 -16.06 -23.29
C HIS A 309 -8.82 -14.88 -23.92
N PHE A 310 -9.11 -13.82 -23.15
CA PHE A 310 -9.81 -12.66 -23.71
C PHE A 310 -8.95 -11.84 -24.67
N ALA A 311 -7.62 -11.78 -24.49
CA ALA A 311 -6.73 -11.15 -25.45
C ALA A 311 -6.72 -11.89 -26.80
N GLU A 312 -6.76 -13.23 -26.79
CA GLU A 312 -6.89 -14.07 -28.00
C GLU A 312 -8.23 -13.84 -28.71
N GLU A 313 -9.30 -13.54 -27.96
CA GLU A 313 -10.60 -13.10 -28.51
C GLU A 313 -10.63 -11.63 -28.97
N GLY A 314 -9.51 -10.91 -28.89
CA GLY A 314 -9.41 -9.50 -29.27
C GLY A 314 -10.05 -8.53 -28.25
N LEU A 315 -10.34 -8.99 -27.04
CA LEU A 315 -10.98 -8.21 -25.97
C LEU A 315 -9.99 -7.77 -24.89
N GLN A 316 -9.87 -6.45 -24.71
CA GLN A 316 -9.05 -5.85 -23.64
C GLN A 316 -9.81 -5.84 -22.30
N LEU A 317 -9.91 -6.99 -21.63
CA LEU A 317 -10.67 -7.11 -20.38
C LEU A 317 -9.82 -7.15 -19.12
N PHE A 318 -8.80 -7.99 -19.03
CA PHE A 318 -8.04 -8.20 -17.80
C PHE A 318 -6.60 -7.67 -17.94
N ASP A 319 -6.35 -6.47 -17.40
CA ASP A 319 -5.03 -5.83 -17.45
C ASP A 319 -4.08 -6.39 -16.39
N ILE A 320 -2.80 -6.61 -16.73
CA ILE A 320 -1.76 -7.08 -15.82
C ILE A 320 -0.75 -5.96 -15.60
N THR A 321 -0.77 -5.37 -14.42
CA THR A 321 0.13 -4.27 -14.03
C THR A 321 1.21 -4.74 -13.06
N SER A 322 2.27 -3.95 -12.87
CA SER A 322 3.31 -4.22 -11.86
C SER A 322 2.76 -4.45 -10.45
N LYS A 323 1.60 -3.87 -10.11
CA LYS A 323 0.95 -4.07 -8.81
C LYS A 323 0.56 -5.53 -8.55
N PHE A 324 0.32 -6.33 -9.59
CA PHE A 324 0.05 -7.76 -9.45
C PHE A 324 1.29 -8.50 -8.94
N HIS A 325 2.47 -8.12 -9.43
CA HIS A 325 3.75 -8.62 -8.94
C HIS A 325 4.07 -8.12 -7.52
N LEU A 326 3.82 -6.83 -7.25
CA LEU A 326 4.00 -6.28 -5.90
C LEU A 326 3.10 -6.97 -4.87
N LEU A 327 1.89 -7.41 -5.26
CA LEU A 327 1.01 -8.21 -4.40
C LEU A 327 1.65 -9.54 -4.01
N GLN A 328 2.36 -10.21 -4.94
CA GLN A 328 3.09 -11.44 -4.60
C GLN A 328 4.15 -11.19 -3.55
N HIS A 329 4.93 -10.13 -3.69
CA HIS A 329 5.90 -9.76 -2.66
C HIS A 329 5.24 -9.49 -1.30
N ILE A 330 4.12 -8.76 -1.25
CA ILE A 330 3.40 -8.53 0.01
C ILE A 330 3.00 -9.84 0.66
N THR A 331 2.48 -10.79 -0.13
CA THR A 331 2.09 -12.10 0.40
C THR A 331 3.30 -12.93 0.81
N ASP A 332 4.41 -12.85 0.05
CA ASP A 332 5.64 -13.60 0.30
C ASP A 332 6.27 -13.27 1.66
N TYR A 333 6.05 -12.04 2.18
CA TYR A 333 6.54 -11.55 3.48
C TYR A 333 5.49 -11.53 4.60
N ALA A 334 4.31 -12.12 4.43
CA ALA A 334 3.23 -12.01 5.42
C ALA A 334 3.51 -12.71 6.76
N ASP A 335 4.47 -13.64 6.78
CA ASP A 335 5.05 -14.28 7.96
C ASP A 335 6.10 -13.40 8.69
N CYS A 336 6.62 -12.38 8.02
CA CYS A 336 7.55 -11.39 8.59
C CYS A 336 6.85 -10.10 9.04
N VAL A 337 5.81 -9.66 8.33
CA VAL A 337 4.98 -8.52 8.69
C VAL A 337 3.56 -8.66 8.13
N SER A 338 2.56 -8.51 8.99
CA SER A 338 1.16 -8.51 8.58
C SER A 338 0.88 -7.31 7.65
N PRO A 339 0.27 -7.52 6.46
CA PRO A 339 -0.12 -6.43 5.57
C PRO A 339 -1.03 -5.38 6.25
N ARG A 340 -1.77 -5.78 7.29
CA ARG A 340 -2.62 -4.87 8.07
C ARG A 340 -1.85 -3.92 8.99
N LEU A 341 -0.63 -4.26 9.34
CA LEU A 341 0.21 -3.39 10.17
C LEU A 341 0.79 -2.24 9.34
N VAL A 342 1.04 -2.50 8.05
CA VAL A 342 1.80 -1.62 7.15
C VAL A 342 0.97 -1.01 6.03
N TRP A 343 -0.34 -1.27 5.97
CA TRP A 343 -1.19 -0.64 4.96
C TRP A 343 -1.43 0.86 5.22
N CYS A 344 -1.78 1.61 4.18
CA CYS A 344 -1.84 3.08 4.24
C CYS A 344 -3.17 3.66 4.75
N PHE A 345 -4.17 2.86 5.15
CA PHE A 345 -5.49 3.37 5.56
C PHE A 345 -5.42 4.44 6.66
N SER A 346 -4.71 4.16 7.76
CA SER A 346 -4.58 5.09 8.88
C SER A 346 -3.72 6.29 8.53
N GLY A 347 -2.69 6.09 7.69
CA GLY A 347 -1.82 7.16 7.21
C GLY A 347 -2.56 8.17 6.33
N GLU A 348 -3.38 7.70 5.39
CA GLU A 348 -4.22 8.55 4.53
C GLU A 348 -5.25 9.35 5.34
N ASP A 349 -5.90 8.70 6.32
CA ASP A 349 -6.88 9.38 7.17
C ASP A 349 -6.22 10.49 7.99
N LEU A 350 -5.06 10.19 8.60
CA LEU A 350 -4.26 11.17 9.30
C LEU A 350 -3.83 12.32 8.38
N MET A 351 -3.37 12.02 7.15
CA MET A 351 -2.98 13.03 6.18
C MET A 351 -4.14 13.97 5.85
N ARG A 352 -5.35 13.45 5.64
CA ARG A 352 -6.55 14.26 5.40
C ARG A 352 -6.86 15.18 6.59
N HIS A 353 -6.76 14.67 7.81
CA HIS A 353 -6.92 15.50 9.02
C HIS A 353 -5.84 16.59 9.12
N MET A 354 -4.58 16.25 8.80
CA MET A 354 -3.48 17.22 8.77
C MET A 354 -3.69 18.31 7.72
N GLN A 355 -4.22 17.96 6.54
CA GLN A 355 -4.51 18.93 5.48
C GLN A 355 -5.61 19.92 5.90
N HIS A 356 -6.70 19.43 6.50
CA HIS A 356 -7.75 20.30 7.05
C HIS A 356 -7.22 21.21 8.16
N LEU A 357 -6.39 20.65 9.05
CA LEU A 357 -5.76 21.43 10.10
C LEU A 357 -4.85 22.52 9.54
N ALA A 358 -4.04 22.20 8.52
CA ALA A 358 -3.17 23.14 7.82
C ALA A 358 -3.98 24.29 7.22
N GLN A 359 -5.07 23.97 6.52
CA GLN A 359 -5.96 24.97 5.92
C GLN A 359 -6.60 25.89 6.98
N SER A 360 -6.96 25.34 8.15
CA SER A 360 -7.47 26.14 9.28
C SER A 360 -6.41 27.05 9.90
N CYS A 361 -5.13 26.78 9.65
CA CYS A 361 -4.01 27.51 10.20
C CYS A 361 -3.40 28.50 9.22
N SER A 362 -3.62 28.37 7.90
CA SER A 362 -2.94 29.15 6.86
C SER A 362 -3.49 30.55 6.61
N ARG A 363 -4.74 30.84 7.02
CA ARG A 363 -5.35 32.16 6.80
C ARG A 363 -4.60 33.26 7.55
N GLY A 364 -4.11 34.25 6.80
CA GLY A 364 -3.52 35.49 7.34
C GLY A 364 -2.17 35.32 8.06
N VAL A 365 -1.47 34.20 7.86
CA VAL A 365 -0.17 33.95 8.52
C VAL A 365 0.91 33.55 7.52
N LYS A 366 2.16 33.87 7.85
CA LYS A 366 3.33 33.43 7.07
C LYS A 366 3.44 31.89 7.08
N PRO A 367 3.91 31.24 6.01
CA PRO A 367 4.03 29.77 5.92
C PRO A 367 4.75 29.12 7.10
N VAL A 368 5.86 29.72 7.58
CA VAL A 368 6.61 29.23 8.75
C VAL A 368 5.76 29.19 10.03
N THR A 369 4.83 30.14 10.19
CA THR A 369 3.94 30.23 11.35
C THR A 369 2.81 29.19 11.28
N VAL A 370 2.44 28.73 10.07
CA VAL A 370 1.40 27.71 9.87
C VAL A 370 1.77 26.43 10.60
N VAL A 371 3.01 25.96 10.44
CA VAL A 371 3.49 24.70 11.03
C VAL A 371 3.41 24.76 12.57
N ASN A 372 3.88 25.86 13.16
CA ASN A 372 3.82 26.05 14.61
C ASN A 372 2.38 26.09 15.14
N LYS A 373 1.48 26.77 14.42
CA LYS A 373 0.05 26.83 14.77
C LYS A 373 -0.63 25.47 14.64
N MET A 374 -0.32 24.71 13.58
CA MET A 374 -0.78 23.34 13.41
C MET A 374 -0.32 22.46 14.57
N ALA A 375 0.97 22.46 14.90
CA ALA A 375 1.52 21.65 15.98
C ALA A 375 0.84 21.96 17.32
N ARG A 376 0.62 23.24 17.65
CA ARG A 376 -0.10 23.66 18.86
C ARG A 376 -1.54 23.17 18.88
N LYS A 377 -2.29 23.36 17.80
CA LYS A 377 -3.69 22.90 17.70
C LYS A 377 -3.80 21.38 17.76
N TYR A 378 -2.93 20.66 17.06
CA TYR A 378 -2.91 19.21 17.10
C TYR A 378 -2.60 18.69 18.50
N ARG A 379 -1.59 19.27 19.18
CA ARG A 379 -1.25 18.92 20.56
C ARG A 379 -2.43 19.13 21.50
N LEU A 380 -3.14 20.25 21.38
CA LEU A 380 -4.34 20.52 22.17
C LEU A 380 -5.45 19.50 21.87
N ALA A 381 -5.72 19.21 20.60
CA ALA A 381 -6.73 18.23 20.20
C ALA A 381 -6.40 16.82 20.72
N MET A 382 -5.14 16.39 20.63
CA MET A 382 -4.68 15.11 21.17
C MET A 382 -4.76 15.07 22.69
N HIS A 383 -4.40 16.16 23.38
CA HIS A 383 -4.55 16.24 24.84
C HIS A 383 -6.03 16.03 25.22
N LEU A 384 -6.93 16.81 24.63
CA LEU A 384 -8.38 16.66 24.88
C LEU A 384 -8.89 15.27 24.55
N GLN A 385 -8.41 14.62 23.48
CA GLN A 385 -8.84 13.28 23.12
C GLN A 385 -8.31 12.19 24.08
N LEU A 386 -7.08 12.35 24.58
CA LEU A 386 -6.42 11.39 25.48
C LEU A 386 -6.82 11.58 26.95
N THR A 387 -7.34 12.75 27.33
CA THR A 387 -7.84 13.05 28.68
C THR A 387 -9.36 13.04 28.78
N LYS A 388 -10.06 12.61 27.72
CA LYS A 388 -11.50 12.33 27.82
C LYS A 388 -11.70 11.19 28.80
N PRO A 389 -12.55 11.35 29.83
CA PRO A 389 -12.88 10.28 30.78
C PRO A 389 -13.59 9.11 30.11
#